data_AF-A0AAU2PIJ7-F1
#
_entry.id   AF-A0AAU2PIJ7-F1
#
_cell.length_a   1.000
_cell.length_b   1.000
_cell.length_c   1.000
_cell.angle_alpha   90.00
_cell.angle_beta   90.00
_cell.angle_gamma   90.00
#
_symmetry.space_group_name_H-M   'P 1'
#
loop_
_entity.id
_entity.type
_entity.pdbx_description
1 polymer ?
#
loop_
_entity_poly.entity_id
_entity_poly.type
_entity_poly.pdbx_seq_one_letter_code
_entity_poly.pdbx_strand_id
1 'polypeptide(L)'
;MGTAGATWTRAALGTGLTLLTGVLLTGCGESGAKDGTATASRTGSGTPSPSASPEVAPPEDLCAQLVSYWSREALDQDSYGDYQSMGMSNGQYEILVKVVDAARAEEKRKGEEAAELLIDRRARELCAERYRDGAPSGGPWQ
;
A
#
# COMPACT_ATOMS: atom_id res chain seq x y z
N MET A 1 -34.15 -32.74 22.53
CA MET A 1 -33.52 -31.55 21.91
C MET A 1 -32.75 -30.84 23.00
N GLY A 2 -31.41 -30.85 22.94
CA GLY A 2 -30.56 -30.29 24.00
C GLY A 2 -29.93 -28.98 23.54
N THR A 3 -30.26 -27.88 24.21
CA THR A 3 -29.53 -26.60 24.08
C THR A 3 -28.63 -26.46 25.30
N ALA A 4 -27.35 -26.81 25.13
CA ALA A 4 -26.31 -26.51 26.10
C ALA A 4 -25.75 -25.12 25.79
N GLY A 5 -25.71 -24.26 26.81
CA GLY A 5 -25.12 -22.93 26.73
C GLY A 5 -23.60 -22.96 26.74
N ALA A 6 -23.01 -21.84 26.36
CA ALA A 6 -21.66 -21.47 26.76
C ALA A 6 -21.64 -19.97 27.05
N THR A 7 -21.63 -19.65 28.34
CA THR A 7 -21.37 -18.34 28.90
C THR A 7 -19.87 -18.04 28.77
N TRP A 8 -19.52 -17.02 27.98
CA TRP A 8 -18.13 -16.58 27.84
C TRP A 8 -17.79 -15.66 29.00
N THR A 9 -17.06 -16.19 29.98
CA THR A 9 -16.48 -15.43 31.10
C THR A 9 -15.42 -14.47 30.58
N ARG A 10 -15.66 -13.17 30.75
CA ARG A 10 -14.67 -12.10 30.57
C ARG A 10 -13.96 -11.87 31.91
N ALA A 11 -12.66 -12.13 31.93
CA ALA A 11 -11.74 -11.77 33.01
C ALA A 11 -10.47 -11.24 32.33
N ALA A 12 -9.71 -10.26 32.82
CA ALA A 12 -9.86 -9.14 33.74
C ALA A 12 -8.53 -8.36 33.62
N LEU A 13 -8.49 -7.07 34.04
CA LEU A 13 -7.29 -6.31 34.47
C LEU A 13 -6.32 -5.90 33.31
N GLY A 14 -5.87 -4.66 33.10
CA GLY A 14 -5.68 -3.50 33.96
C GLY A 14 -4.16 -3.24 34.14
N THR A 15 -3.58 -2.25 33.43
CA THR A 15 -2.26 -1.54 33.62
C THR A 15 -1.74 -1.09 32.25
N GLY A 16 -1.18 0.09 31.97
CA GLY A 16 -0.85 1.30 32.71
C GLY A 16 -0.29 2.30 31.68
N LEU A 17 -0.63 3.58 31.82
CA LEU A 17 -0.23 4.66 30.90
C LEU A 17 1.24 5.01 31.16
N THR A 18 2.15 4.60 30.27
CA THR A 18 3.56 5.02 30.30
C THR A 18 3.78 6.20 29.35
N LEU A 19 3.98 7.38 29.93
CA LEU A 19 4.51 8.57 29.24
C LEU A 19 5.93 8.26 28.75
N LEU A 20 6.14 8.31 27.43
CA LEU A 20 7.47 8.27 26.82
C LEU A 20 7.91 9.68 26.44
N THR A 21 8.93 10.13 27.18
CA THR A 21 9.73 11.33 27.01
C THR A 21 10.35 11.44 25.62
N GLY A 22 10.23 12.63 25.04
CA GLY A 22 10.79 12.98 23.74
C GLY A 22 12.32 13.08 23.72
N VAL A 23 12.88 12.72 22.57
CA VAL A 23 14.29 12.94 22.22
C VAL A 23 14.31 13.84 20.99
N LEU A 24 14.83 15.06 21.17
CA LEU A 24 15.17 15.98 20.10
C LEU A 24 16.56 15.58 19.58
N LEU A 25 16.65 15.06 18.36
CA LEU A 25 17.92 14.96 17.65
C LEU A 25 18.03 16.10 16.65
N THR A 26 18.85 17.07 17.03
CA THR A 26 19.42 18.11 16.18
C THR A 26 20.46 17.50 15.24
N GLY A 27 20.36 17.79 13.94
CA GLY A 27 21.38 17.39 12.96
C GLY A 27 21.24 18.19 11.68
N CYS A 28 21.61 19.48 11.72
CA CYS A 28 21.87 20.26 10.51
C CYS A 28 23.20 19.78 9.92
N GLY A 29 23.14 19.02 8.83
CA GLY A 29 24.31 18.65 8.04
C GLY A 29 24.72 19.83 7.14
N GLU A 30 25.71 20.59 7.61
CA GLU A 30 26.49 21.56 6.84
C GLU A 30 27.15 20.85 5.65
N SER A 31 26.62 21.06 4.44
CA SER A 31 27.21 20.53 3.21
C SER A 31 28.33 21.48 2.78
N GLY A 32 29.56 21.08 3.08
CA GLY A 32 30.76 21.83 2.76
C GLY A 32 30.86 22.17 1.27
N ALA A 33 30.89 23.48 0.98
CA ALA A 33 31.35 24.00 -0.29
C ALA A 33 32.87 23.76 -0.39
N LYS A 34 33.28 22.88 -1.31
CA LYS A 34 34.63 22.91 -1.88
C LYS A 34 34.52 23.40 -3.31
N ASP A 35 34.81 24.67 -3.48
CA ASP A 35 35.11 25.29 -4.76
C ASP A 35 36.33 24.59 -5.39
N GLY A 36 36.06 23.67 -6.30
CA GLY A 36 37.04 23.09 -7.21
C GLY A 36 37.05 23.88 -8.50
N THR A 37 38.04 24.75 -8.62
CA THR A 37 38.32 25.62 -9.76
C THR A 37 38.43 24.83 -11.08
N ALA A 38 37.79 25.39 -12.11
CA ALA A 38 37.72 24.90 -13.48
C ALA A 38 39.08 24.66 -14.16
N THR A 39 39.13 23.72 -15.12
CA THR A 39 39.50 23.99 -16.52
C THR A 39 39.50 22.74 -17.42
N ALA A 40 39.00 22.95 -18.65
CA ALA A 40 39.23 22.23 -19.92
C ALA A 40 38.20 21.20 -20.42
N SER A 41 37.19 21.75 -21.11
CA SER A 41 36.90 21.51 -22.53
C SER A 41 36.95 20.08 -23.09
N ARG A 42 35.76 19.50 -23.32
CA ARG A 42 35.45 18.80 -24.58
C ARG A 42 34.07 19.20 -25.06
N THR A 43 34.04 19.95 -26.16
CA THR A 43 32.86 20.22 -26.98
C THR A 43 32.36 18.91 -27.57
N GLY A 44 31.48 18.24 -26.84
CA GLY A 44 30.54 17.29 -27.42
C GLY A 44 29.21 18.01 -27.58
N SER A 45 28.87 18.40 -28.80
CA SER A 45 27.50 18.78 -29.17
C SER A 45 26.60 17.54 -29.11
N GLY A 46 26.40 17.01 -27.91
CA GLY A 46 25.24 16.19 -27.60
C GLY A 46 24.17 17.15 -27.14
N THR A 47 23.08 17.27 -27.91
CA THR A 47 21.83 17.83 -27.41
C THR A 47 21.58 17.22 -26.02
N PRO A 48 21.40 18.02 -24.95
CA PRO A 48 20.96 17.43 -23.69
C PRO A 48 19.64 16.73 -23.98
N SER A 49 19.64 15.39 -23.90
CA SER A 49 18.39 14.64 -23.86
C SER A 49 17.51 15.30 -22.80
N PRO A 50 16.23 15.56 -23.08
CA PRO A 50 15.32 15.99 -22.03
C PRO A 50 15.43 14.93 -20.93
N SER A 51 15.92 15.35 -19.75
CA SER A 51 15.92 14.51 -18.57
C SER A 51 14.47 14.08 -18.39
N ALA A 52 14.19 12.79 -18.58
CA ALA A 52 12.84 12.26 -18.48
C ALA A 52 12.34 12.65 -17.09
N SER A 53 11.38 13.58 -17.02
CA SER A 53 10.67 13.81 -15.76
C SER A 53 10.06 12.49 -15.34
N PRO A 54 10.06 12.16 -14.03
CA PRO A 54 9.37 10.97 -13.57
C PRO A 54 7.94 11.01 -14.08
N GLU A 55 7.60 10.09 -14.98
CA GLU A 55 6.23 9.91 -15.43
C GLU A 55 5.41 9.49 -14.20
N VAL A 56 4.37 10.25 -13.91
CA VAL A 56 3.44 9.91 -12.84
C VAL A 56 2.73 8.64 -13.27
N ALA A 57 2.85 7.58 -12.47
CA ALA A 57 2.17 6.32 -12.74
C ALA A 57 0.65 6.56 -12.90
N PRO A 58 0.00 5.90 -13.88
CA PRO A 58 -1.45 5.96 -14.01
C PRO A 58 -2.16 5.60 -12.69
N PRO A 59 -3.29 6.24 -12.35
CA PRO A 59 -3.97 6.01 -11.07
C PRO A 59 -4.44 4.56 -10.90
N GLU A 60 -4.78 3.86 -11.98
CA GLU A 60 -5.12 2.44 -11.99
C GLU A 60 -3.94 1.54 -11.58
N ASP A 61 -2.71 1.89 -11.96
CA ASP A 61 -1.51 1.14 -11.61
C ASP A 61 -1.14 1.34 -10.14
N LEU A 62 -1.35 2.56 -9.61
CA LEU A 62 -1.20 2.83 -8.18
C LEU A 62 -2.24 2.05 -7.36
N CYS A 63 -3.50 2.04 -7.81
CA CYS A 63 -4.56 1.23 -7.20
C CYS A 63 -4.17 -0.26 -7.20
N ALA A 64 -3.72 -0.80 -8.34
CA ALA A 64 -3.38 -2.22 -8.45
C ALA A 64 -2.23 -2.60 -7.52
N GLN A 65 -1.20 -1.75 -7.40
CA GLN A 65 -0.07 -1.98 -6.50
C GLN A 65 -0.51 -1.98 -5.02
N LEU A 66 -1.31 -1.00 -4.59
CA LEU A 66 -1.82 -0.92 -3.23
C LEU A 66 -2.71 -2.12 -2.89
N VAL A 67 -3.65 -2.46 -3.77
CA VAL A 67 -4.56 -3.61 -3.58
C VAL A 67 -3.77 -4.92 -3.53
N SER A 68 -2.80 -5.12 -4.43
CA SER A 68 -1.97 -6.33 -4.43
C SER A 68 -1.17 -6.46 -3.12
N TYR A 69 -0.52 -5.39 -2.68
CA TYR A 69 0.27 -5.39 -1.46
C TYR A 69 -0.58 -5.73 -0.23
N TRP A 70 -1.66 -4.98 -0.01
CA TRP A 70 -2.53 -5.20 1.15
C TRP A 70 -3.31 -6.51 1.09
N SER A 71 -3.53 -7.08 -0.11
CA SER A 71 -4.14 -8.40 -0.23
C SER A 71 -3.23 -9.49 0.33
N ARG A 72 -1.91 -9.39 0.07
CA ARG A 72 -0.93 -10.34 0.60
C ARG A 72 -0.81 -10.20 2.11
N GLU A 73 -0.74 -8.97 2.61
CA GLU A 73 -0.71 -8.69 4.05
C GLU A 73 -1.99 -9.22 4.75
N ALA A 74 -3.15 -9.07 4.13
CA ALA A 74 -4.42 -9.55 4.69
C ALA A 74 -4.56 -11.08 4.71
N LEU A 75 -3.84 -11.79 3.82
CA LEU A 75 -3.71 -13.24 3.90
C LEU A 75 -2.78 -13.65 5.04
N ASP A 76 -1.63 -13.00 5.17
CA ASP A 76 -0.64 -13.29 6.22
C ASP A 76 -1.20 -13.04 7.64
N GLN A 77 -1.88 -11.91 7.84
CA GLN A 77 -2.43 -11.51 9.14
C GLN A 77 -3.84 -12.06 9.43
N ASP A 78 -4.45 -12.77 8.47
CA ASP A 78 -5.87 -13.17 8.47
C ASP A 78 -6.85 -12.03 8.89
N SER A 79 -6.55 -10.80 8.51
CA SER A 79 -7.39 -9.64 8.83
C SER A 79 -7.31 -8.55 7.78
N TYR A 80 -8.40 -7.79 7.67
CA TYR A 80 -8.44 -6.59 6.83
C TYR A 80 -8.05 -5.41 7.72
N GLY A 81 -6.91 -4.78 7.43
CA GLY A 81 -6.48 -3.55 8.11
C GLY A 81 -7.49 -2.41 7.97
N ASP A 82 -7.29 -1.33 8.74
CA ASP A 82 -8.07 -0.11 8.59
C ASP A 82 -7.65 0.66 7.33
N TYR A 83 -8.61 0.95 6.45
CA TYR A 83 -8.33 1.51 5.12
C TYR A 83 -7.70 2.90 5.15
N GLN A 84 -7.97 3.70 6.17
CA GLN A 84 -7.35 5.02 6.34
C GLN A 84 -5.87 4.87 6.69
N SER A 85 -5.55 3.95 7.60
CA SER A 85 -4.17 3.62 7.99
C SER A 85 -3.37 3.00 6.83
N MET A 86 -4.06 2.32 5.92
CA MET A 86 -3.49 1.74 4.70
C MET A 86 -3.30 2.74 3.55
N GLY A 87 -3.74 4.01 3.72
CA GLY A 87 -3.68 5.03 2.67
C GLY A 87 -4.59 4.74 1.48
N MET A 88 -5.65 3.95 1.69
CA MET A 88 -6.59 3.55 0.64
C MET A 88 -7.84 4.42 0.69
N SER A 89 -8.46 4.69 -0.46
CA SER A 89 -9.82 5.22 -0.49
C SER A 89 -10.85 4.11 -0.22
N ASN A 90 -12.08 4.45 0.16
CA ASN A 90 -13.11 3.45 0.47
C ASN A 90 -13.31 2.47 -0.69
N GLY A 91 -13.46 2.97 -1.92
CA GLY A 91 -13.66 2.03 -3.02
C GLY A 91 -12.41 1.27 -3.50
N GLN A 92 -11.18 1.67 -3.11
CA GLN A 92 -10.00 0.80 -3.24
C GLN A 92 -10.07 -0.34 -2.20
N TYR A 93 -10.53 -0.04 -0.99
CA TYR A 93 -10.75 -1.04 0.05
C TYR A 93 -11.84 -2.06 -0.33
N GLU A 94 -12.91 -1.63 -1.02
CA GLU A 94 -13.90 -2.54 -1.58
C GLU A 94 -13.31 -3.51 -2.61
N ILE A 95 -12.31 -3.06 -3.39
CA ILE A 95 -11.57 -3.94 -4.31
C ILE A 95 -10.72 -4.92 -3.50
N LEU A 96 -9.98 -4.45 -2.49
CA LEU A 96 -9.18 -5.29 -1.60
C LEU A 96 -10.01 -6.46 -1.03
N VAL A 97 -11.17 -6.18 -0.45
CA VAL A 97 -12.05 -7.21 0.13
C VAL A 97 -12.42 -8.27 -0.92
N LYS A 98 -12.81 -7.85 -2.13
CA LYS A 98 -13.14 -8.79 -3.23
C LYS A 98 -11.95 -9.64 -3.66
N VAL A 99 -10.76 -9.04 -3.73
CA VAL A 99 -9.52 -9.73 -4.14
C VAL A 99 -9.12 -10.77 -3.10
N VAL A 100 -9.09 -10.40 -1.81
CA VAL A 100 -8.70 -11.30 -0.73
C VAL A 100 -9.70 -12.45 -0.57
N ASP A 101 -11.00 -12.20 -0.66
CA ASP A 101 -12.01 -13.26 -0.61
C ASP A 101 -11.79 -14.28 -1.75
N ALA A 102 -11.49 -13.80 -2.97
CA ALA A 102 -11.18 -14.66 -4.10
C ALA A 102 -9.84 -15.40 -3.92
N ALA A 103 -8.82 -14.74 -3.36
CA ALA A 103 -7.51 -15.31 -3.10
C ALA A 103 -7.58 -16.42 -2.04
N ARG A 104 -8.29 -16.21 -0.93
CA ARG A 104 -8.56 -17.23 0.11
C ARG A 104 -9.26 -18.46 -0.47
N ALA A 105 -10.17 -18.25 -1.42
CA ALA A 105 -10.84 -19.36 -2.10
C ALA A 105 -9.91 -20.12 -3.06
N GLU A 106 -9.04 -19.42 -3.77
CA GLU A 106 -8.07 -20.03 -4.69
C GLU A 106 -6.94 -20.75 -3.94
N GLU A 107 -6.46 -20.18 -2.83
CA GLU A 107 -5.48 -20.78 -1.94
C GLU A 107 -5.95 -22.15 -1.45
N LYS A 108 -7.17 -22.23 -0.94
CA LYS A 108 -7.80 -23.50 -0.51
C LYS A 108 -7.90 -24.53 -1.63
N ARG A 109 -7.99 -24.08 -2.89
CA ARG A 109 -8.19 -24.95 -4.06
C ARG A 109 -6.89 -25.38 -4.72
N LYS A 110 -5.88 -24.51 -4.75
CA LYS A 110 -4.68 -24.66 -5.59
C LYS A 110 -3.37 -24.27 -4.90
N GLY A 111 -3.42 -23.81 -3.66
CA GLY A 111 -2.25 -23.40 -2.88
C GLY A 111 -1.91 -21.91 -3.00
N GLU A 112 -0.95 -21.50 -2.18
CA GLU A 112 -0.51 -20.12 -1.96
C GLU A 112 -0.06 -19.42 -3.25
N GLU A 113 0.82 -20.04 -4.04
CA GLU A 113 1.31 -19.47 -5.30
C GLU A 113 0.17 -19.13 -6.28
N ALA A 114 -0.87 -19.98 -6.33
CA ALA A 114 -2.04 -19.72 -7.18
C ALA A 114 -2.86 -18.52 -6.67
N ALA A 115 -2.92 -18.32 -5.35
CA ALA A 115 -3.57 -17.17 -4.75
C ALA A 115 -2.78 -15.88 -5.03
N GLU A 116 -1.45 -15.89 -4.92
CA GLU A 116 -0.60 -14.74 -5.25
C GLU A 116 -0.79 -14.30 -6.72
N LEU A 117 -0.76 -15.25 -7.65
CA LEU A 117 -1.01 -14.97 -9.07
C LEU A 117 -2.43 -14.46 -9.33
N LEU A 118 -3.41 -14.91 -8.55
CA LEU A 118 -4.78 -14.42 -8.64
C LEU A 118 -4.89 -12.98 -8.12
N ILE A 119 -4.24 -12.66 -7.00
CA ILE A 119 -4.21 -11.31 -6.41
C ILE A 119 -3.77 -10.31 -7.47
N ASP A 120 -2.62 -10.53 -8.09
CA ASP A 120 -2.04 -9.57 -9.04
C ASP A 120 -2.90 -9.38 -10.28
N ARG A 121 -3.58 -10.45 -10.73
CA ARG A 121 -4.49 -10.38 -11.87
C ARG A 121 -5.76 -9.61 -11.51
N ARG A 122 -6.41 -9.96 -10.40
CA ARG A 122 -7.68 -9.37 -9.99
C ARG A 122 -7.54 -7.92 -9.56
N ALA A 123 -6.44 -7.56 -8.89
CA ALA A 123 -6.13 -6.18 -8.55
C ALA A 123 -6.06 -5.32 -9.83
N ARG A 124 -5.33 -5.76 -10.85
CA ARG A 124 -5.25 -5.06 -12.15
C ARG A 124 -6.61 -4.96 -12.85
N GLU A 125 -7.36 -6.06 -12.95
CA GLU A 125 -8.67 -6.09 -13.61
C GLU A 125 -9.66 -5.12 -12.95
N LEU A 126 -9.79 -5.17 -11.62
CA LEU A 126 -10.78 -4.38 -10.88
C LEU A 126 -10.37 -2.90 -10.75
N CYS A 127 -9.08 -2.60 -10.61
CA CYS A 127 -8.60 -1.23 -10.65
C CYS A 127 -8.76 -0.63 -12.05
N ALA A 128 -8.42 -1.35 -13.12
CA ALA A 128 -8.66 -0.88 -14.49
C ALA A 128 -10.15 -0.62 -14.76
N GLU A 129 -11.05 -1.46 -14.24
CA GLU A 129 -12.48 -1.23 -14.31
C GLU A 129 -12.90 0.05 -13.57
N ARG A 130 -12.43 0.25 -12.34
CA ARG A 130 -12.77 1.41 -11.51
C ARG A 130 -12.37 2.75 -12.15
N TYR A 131 -11.22 2.76 -12.82
CA TYR A 131 -10.64 3.98 -13.40
C TYR A 131 -10.90 4.14 -14.90
N ARG A 132 -11.69 3.25 -15.52
CA ARG A 132 -11.98 3.28 -16.97
C ARG A 132 -12.51 4.63 -17.46
N ASP A 133 -13.36 5.27 -16.65
CA ASP A 133 -13.99 6.56 -16.97
C ASP A 133 -13.24 7.75 -16.32
N GLY A 134 -12.01 7.52 -15.84
CA GLY A 134 -11.20 8.48 -15.11
C GLY A 134 -11.20 8.26 -13.59
N ALA A 135 -10.57 9.18 -12.87
CA ALA A 135 -10.55 9.13 -11.41
C ALA A 135 -11.98 9.26 -10.86
N PRO A 136 -12.39 8.42 -9.88
CA PRO A 136 -13.71 8.50 -9.27
C PRO A 136 -14.03 9.92 -8.79
N SER A 137 -15.18 10.45 -9.19
CA SER A 137 -15.64 11.78 -8.77
C SER A 137 -16.23 11.70 -7.35
N GLY A 138 -15.38 11.93 -6.36
CA GLY A 138 -15.74 11.94 -4.94
C GLY A 138 -14.65 12.60 -4.11
N GLY A 139 -14.92 12.84 -2.82
CA GLY A 139 -13.87 13.24 -1.89
C GLY A 139 -12.74 12.20 -1.88
N PRO A 140 -11.52 12.54 -1.43
CA PRO A 140 -10.36 11.63 -1.47
C PRO A 140 -10.56 10.30 -0.74
N TRP A 141 -11.63 10.19 0.06
CA TRP A 141 -11.99 9.02 0.85
C TRP A 141 -13.17 8.19 0.28
N GLN A 142 -13.73 8.59 -0.86
CA GLN A 142 -14.83 7.84 -1.52
C GLN A 142 -14.31 6.71 -2.43
#